data_AF-A0A5N6LQX7-F1
#
_entry.id   AF-A0A5N6LQX7-F1
#
_cell.length_a   1.000
_cell.length_b   1.000
_cell.length_c   1.000
_cell.angle_alpha   90.00
_cell.angle_beta   90.00
_cell.angle_gamma   90.00
#
_symmetry.space_group_name_H-M   'P 1'
#
loop_
_entity.id
_entity.type
_entity.pdbx_description
1 polymer ?
#
loop_
_entity_poly.entity_id
_entity_poly.type
_entity_poly.pdbx_seq_one_letter_code
_entity_poly.pdbx_strand_id
1 'polypeptide(L)'
;MSSTSSTAHSVNKNPKIFKVDLDRNLYCKHDLIAVRRVVQRKSSRIGQEFYGCPLWPNMDCKFFLWKEDADTMFRGHESCMTSLLPENHKSYEVMKMRNLELEKMLLTEENKHLKEMLQKSKAKYKIRNVLG
;
A
#
# COMPACT_ATOMS: atom_id res chain seq x y z
N MET A 1 -8.24 22.22 -47.90
CA MET A 1 -7.45 22.19 -46.63
C MET A 1 -8.24 21.33 -45.66
N SER A 2 -7.79 20.10 -45.43
CA SER A 2 -8.53 19.11 -44.66
C SER A 2 -8.27 19.31 -43.16
N SER A 3 -9.23 19.93 -42.47
CA SER A 3 -9.20 20.11 -41.02
C SER A 3 -9.60 18.80 -40.35
N THR A 4 -8.63 17.96 -39.99
CA THR A 4 -8.86 16.81 -39.11
C THR A 4 -9.02 17.32 -37.69
N SER A 5 -10.25 17.42 -37.24
CA SER A 5 -10.64 17.70 -35.87
C SER A 5 -10.21 16.53 -34.97
N SER A 6 -9.14 16.75 -34.21
CA SER A 6 -8.69 15.86 -33.14
C SER A 6 -9.76 15.83 -32.05
N THR A 7 -10.65 14.84 -32.09
CA THR A 7 -11.60 14.58 -31.00
C THR A 7 -10.81 14.16 -29.76
N ALA A 8 -10.63 15.11 -28.84
CA ALA A 8 -10.16 14.82 -27.49
C ALA A 8 -11.22 13.93 -26.81
N HIS A 9 -10.96 12.62 -26.75
CA HIS A 9 -11.77 11.68 -26.00
C HIS A 9 -11.56 11.88 -24.48
N SER A 10 -12.16 12.93 -23.93
CA SER A 10 -12.46 13.01 -22.49
C SER A 10 -13.60 12.05 -22.18
N VAL A 11 -13.29 10.75 -22.17
CA VAL A 11 -14.16 9.76 -21.53
C VAL A 11 -13.86 9.86 -20.05
N ASN A 12 -14.88 10.22 -19.27
CA ASN A 12 -14.85 10.22 -17.82
C ASN A 12 -14.68 8.76 -17.34
N LYS A 13 -13.45 8.26 -17.37
CA LYS A 13 -13.12 6.88 -17.01
C LYS A 13 -12.83 6.87 -15.52
N ASN A 14 -13.84 6.57 -14.71
CA ASN A 14 -13.58 6.02 -13.38
C ASN A 14 -12.99 4.62 -13.59
N PRO A 15 -11.69 4.42 -13.38
CA PRO A 15 -11.05 3.14 -13.64
C PRO A 15 -11.56 2.11 -12.64
N LYS A 16 -11.92 0.91 -13.14
CA LYS A 16 -12.42 -0.18 -12.30
C LYS A 16 -11.27 -0.81 -11.52
N ILE A 17 -10.84 -0.14 -10.45
CA ILE A 17 -9.90 -0.69 -9.48
C ILE A 17 -10.65 -1.65 -8.55
N PHE A 18 -10.09 -2.85 -8.40
CA PHE A 18 -10.64 -3.85 -7.49
C PHE A 18 -10.16 -3.60 -6.06
N LYS A 19 -8.86 -3.39 -5.87
CA LYS A 19 -8.22 -3.16 -4.56
C LYS A 19 -6.86 -2.48 -4.72
N VAL A 20 -6.51 -1.63 -3.76
CA VAL A 20 -5.19 -0.99 -3.59
C VAL A 20 -4.79 -1.07 -2.13
N ASP A 21 -3.50 -1.28 -1.84
CA ASP A 21 -2.96 -1.18 -0.48
C ASP A 21 -2.31 0.19 -0.18
N LEU A 22 -1.77 0.34 1.03
CA LEU A 22 -1.09 1.56 1.49
C LEU A 22 0.18 1.88 0.69
N ASP A 23 0.81 0.86 0.11
CA ASP A 23 2.03 0.99 -0.70
C ASP A 23 1.72 1.30 -2.17
N ARG A 24 0.44 1.52 -2.51
CA ARG A 24 -0.08 1.77 -3.87
C ARG A 24 0.07 0.56 -4.80
N ASN A 25 0.12 -0.65 -4.25
CA ASN A 25 0.05 -1.86 -5.06
C ASN A 25 -1.38 -2.06 -5.55
N LEU A 26 -1.52 -2.25 -6.87
CA LEU A 26 -2.80 -2.57 -7.50
C LEU A 26 -3.02 -4.08 -7.47
N TYR A 27 -4.22 -4.52 -7.12
CA TYR A 27 -4.58 -5.93 -7.08
C TYR A 27 -5.52 -6.29 -8.22
N CYS A 28 -5.27 -7.45 -8.83
CA CYS A 28 -6.20 -8.06 -9.78
C CYS A 28 -7.35 -8.77 -9.04
N LYS A 29 -8.30 -9.36 -9.78
CA LYS A 29 -9.47 -10.03 -9.20
C LYS A 29 -9.16 -11.35 -8.47
N HIS A 30 -7.92 -11.85 -8.56
CA HIS A 30 -7.44 -12.99 -7.78
C HIS A 30 -6.80 -12.56 -6.45
N ASP A 31 -6.90 -11.28 -6.08
CA ASP A 31 -6.18 -10.70 -4.93
C ASP A 31 -4.65 -10.84 -5.02
N LEU A 32 -4.11 -10.97 -6.24
CA LEU A 32 -2.67 -10.93 -6.51
C LEU A 32 -2.26 -9.55 -7.03
N ILE A 33 -1.04 -9.13 -6.68
CA ILE A 33 -0.47 -7.87 -7.15
C ILE A 33 -0.39 -7.88 -8.69
N ALA A 34 -0.95 -6.84 -9.30
CA ALA A 34 -0.94 -6.64 -10.74
C ALA A 34 0.46 -6.27 -11.23
N VAL A 35 0.83 -6.79 -12.40
CA VAL A 35 2.16 -6.62 -12.98
C VAL A 35 2.11 -5.55 -14.06
N ARG A 36 3.10 -4.64 -14.06
CA ARG A 36 3.28 -3.64 -15.11
C ARG A 36 3.87 -4.29 -16.37
N ARG A 37 3.29 -3.97 -17.52
CA ARG A 37 3.69 -4.49 -18.84
C ARG A 37 3.69 -3.36 -19.86
N VAL A 38 4.49 -3.51 -20.91
CA VAL A 38 4.59 -2.56 -22.02
C VAL A 38 3.93 -3.15 -23.26
N VAL A 39 3.16 -2.35 -23.98
CA VAL A 39 2.56 -2.76 -25.26
C VAL A 39 3.66 -2.86 -26.33
N GLN A 40 3.99 -4.08 -26.75
CA GLN A 40 5.01 -4.35 -27.77
C GLN A 40 4.46 -4.54 -29.19
N ARG A 41 3.15 -4.82 -29.34
CA ARG A 41 2.53 -5.09 -30.65
C ARG A 41 2.21 -3.78 -31.38
N LYS A 42 2.32 -3.80 -32.72
CA LYS A 42 1.96 -2.69 -33.63
C LYS A 42 0.49 -2.26 -33.45
N SER A 43 0.26 -1.40 -32.46
CA SER A 43 -1.00 -0.77 -32.11
C SER A 43 -0.79 0.73 -32.04
N SER A 44 -1.86 1.51 -31.95
CA SER A 44 -1.75 2.96 -31.70
C SER A 44 -1.11 3.31 -30.35
N ARG A 45 -0.93 2.33 -29.45
CA ARG A 45 -0.45 2.49 -28.08
C ARG A 45 0.86 1.75 -27.81
N ILE A 46 1.66 1.47 -28.85
CA ILE A 46 3.01 0.90 -28.69
C ILE A 46 3.81 1.72 -27.67
N GLY A 47 4.52 1.03 -26.77
CA GLY A 47 5.34 1.67 -25.75
C GLY A 47 4.58 2.17 -24.53
N GLN A 48 3.23 2.20 -24.56
CA GLN A 48 2.45 2.53 -23.36
C GLN A 48 2.46 1.38 -22.35
N GLU A 49 2.39 1.74 -21.07
CA GLU A 49 2.42 0.82 -19.95
C GLU A 49 1.02 0.54 -19.41
N PHE A 50 0.77 -0.70 -18.99
CA PHE A 50 -0.48 -1.09 -18.34
C PHE A 50 -0.21 -2.08 -17.20
N TYR A 51 -1.08 -2.10 -16.21
CA TYR A 51 -1.14 -3.12 -15.18
C TYR A 51 -2.09 -4.23 -15.62
N GLY A 52 -1.66 -5.49 -15.46
CA GLY A 52 -2.46 -6.66 -15.78
C GLY A 52 -2.30 -7.80 -14.77
N CYS A 53 -3.17 -8.80 -14.87
CA CYS A 53 -3.10 -9.98 -14.00
C CYS A 53 -1.73 -10.70 -14.14
N PRO A 54 -1.07 -11.12 -13.04
CA PRO A 54 0.18 -11.88 -13.11
C PRO A 54 0.02 -13.24 -13.80
N LEU A 55 -1.16 -13.85 -13.72
CA LEU A 55 -1.45 -15.20 -14.24
C LEU A 55 -1.74 -15.27 -15.76
N TRP A 56 -1.48 -14.18 -16.49
CA TRP A 56 -1.63 -14.16 -17.95
C TRP A 56 -0.55 -15.02 -18.65
N PRO A 57 -0.88 -15.77 -19.73
CA PRO A 57 -2.16 -15.81 -20.44
C PRO A 57 -3.17 -16.87 -19.98
N ASN A 58 -2.73 -17.89 -19.25
CA ASN A 58 -3.52 -19.12 -19.08
C ASN A 58 -4.66 -18.98 -18.07
N MET A 59 -4.46 -18.25 -16.98
CA MET A 59 -5.41 -18.11 -15.87
C MET A 59 -5.69 -16.64 -15.59
N ASP A 60 -5.81 -15.82 -16.64
CA ASP A 60 -5.99 -14.39 -16.48
C ASP A 60 -7.44 -14.02 -16.05
N CYS A 61 -7.58 -13.13 -15.06
CA CYS A 61 -8.90 -12.63 -14.64
C CYS A 61 -9.40 -11.42 -15.45
N LYS A 62 -8.77 -11.14 -16.58
CA LYS A 62 -9.01 -9.97 -17.45
C LYS A 62 -8.86 -8.63 -16.73
N PHE A 63 -8.08 -8.57 -15.64
CA PHE A 63 -7.72 -7.30 -15.02
C PHE A 63 -6.80 -6.51 -15.95
N PHE A 64 -7.16 -5.25 -16.19
CA PHE A 64 -6.44 -4.35 -17.07
C PHE A 64 -6.64 -2.90 -16.59
N LEU A 65 -5.55 -2.15 -16.46
CA LEU A 65 -5.58 -0.72 -16.14
C LEU A 65 -4.40 -0.02 -16.82
N TRP A 66 -4.64 1.06 -17.55
CA TRP A 66 -3.54 1.87 -18.10
C TRP A 66 -2.74 2.50 -16.96
N LYS A 67 -1.41 2.58 -17.12
CA LYS A 67 -0.57 3.24 -16.13
C LYS A 67 -0.95 4.70 -15.97
N GLU A 68 -1.26 5.40 -17.06
CA GLU A 68 -1.64 6.81 -17.01
C GLU A 68 -2.93 7.04 -16.21
N ASP A 69 -3.89 6.11 -16.31
CA ASP A 69 -5.13 6.13 -15.54
C ASP A 69 -4.81 5.91 -14.04
N ALA A 70 -3.99 4.90 -13.72
CA ALA A 70 -3.55 4.65 -12.34
C ALA A 70 -2.77 5.83 -11.74
N ASP A 71 -1.83 6.39 -12.50
CA ASP A 71 -1.04 7.55 -12.09
C ASP A 71 -1.94 8.78 -11.86
N THR A 72 -3.00 8.94 -12.64
CA THR A 72 -3.98 10.02 -12.45
C THR A 72 -4.79 9.81 -11.16
N MET A 73 -5.13 8.57 -10.82
CA MET A 73 -5.79 8.25 -9.55
C MET A 73 -4.88 8.52 -8.36
N PHE A 74 -3.61 8.15 -8.46
CA PHE A 74 -2.63 8.39 -7.39
C PHE A 74 -2.28 9.87 -7.26
N ARG A 75 -2.12 10.61 -8.37
CA ARG A 75 -1.97 12.06 -8.36
C ARG A 75 -3.22 12.78 -7.83
N GLY A 76 -4.41 12.28 -8.14
CA GLY A 76 -5.66 12.82 -7.62
C GLY A 76 -5.75 12.69 -6.09
N HIS A 77 -5.16 11.64 -5.52
CA HIS A 77 -5.01 11.49 -4.08
C HIS A 77 -3.98 12.48 -3.51
N GLU A 78 -2.83 12.67 -4.17
CA GLU A 78 -1.85 13.70 -3.77
C GLU A 78 -2.45 15.11 -3.82
N SER A 79 -3.24 15.42 -4.86
CA SER A 79 -3.98 16.67 -4.95
C SER A 79 -5.06 16.77 -3.88
N CYS A 80 -5.84 15.72 -3.60
CA CYS A 80 -6.85 15.74 -2.52
C CYS A 80 -6.20 15.91 -1.12
N MET A 81 -5.05 15.27 -0.91
CA MET A 81 -4.24 15.42 0.31
C MET A 81 -3.54 16.77 0.40
N THR A 82 -3.25 17.42 -0.73
CA THR A 82 -2.66 18.77 -0.79
C THR A 82 -3.73 19.87 -0.72
N SER A 83 -4.93 19.61 -1.25
CA SER A 83 -6.06 20.54 -1.28
C SER A 83 -6.82 20.61 0.05
N LEU A 84 -6.67 19.62 0.93
CA LEU A 84 -7.16 19.64 2.32
C LEU A 84 -6.06 20.05 3.30
N LEU A 85 -5.40 21.18 3.02
CA LEU A 85 -4.41 21.87 3.86
C LEU A 85 -3.14 21.07 4.29
N PRO A 86 -1.96 21.71 4.39
CA PRO A 86 -0.72 21.09 4.88
C PRO A 86 -0.76 20.52 6.33
N GLU A 87 -1.89 20.63 7.03
CA GLU A 87 -2.06 20.19 8.42
C GLU A 87 -2.41 18.69 8.53
N ASN A 88 -3.05 18.09 7.51
CA ASN A 88 -3.54 16.71 7.60
C ASN A 88 -2.46 15.64 7.36
N HIS A 89 -1.46 15.89 6.50
CA HIS A 89 -0.33 14.96 6.37
C HIS A 89 0.52 14.91 7.65
N LYS A 90 0.68 16.06 8.33
CA LYS A 90 1.23 16.08 9.69
C LYS A 90 0.31 15.34 10.65
N SER A 91 -1.01 15.48 10.54
CA SER A 91 -1.95 14.78 11.43
C SER A 91 -1.83 13.26 11.36
N TYR A 92 -1.75 12.67 10.16
CA TYR A 92 -1.56 11.21 10.03
C TYR A 92 -0.19 10.76 10.56
N GLU A 93 0.89 11.44 10.18
CA GLU A 93 2.22 11.09 10.68
C GLU A 93 2.34 11.31 12.20
N VAL A 94 1.74 12.36 12.74
CA VAL A 94 1.66 12.61 14.19
C VAL A 94 0.82 11.55 14.87
N MET A 95 -0.29 11.12 14.26
CA MET A 95 -1.13 10.05 14.80
C MET A 95 -0.41 8.70 14.78
N LYS A 96 0.31 8.41 13.69
CA LYS A 96 1.17 7.23 13.56
C LYS A 96 2.32 7.28 14.57
N MET A 97 2.97 8.43 14.77
CA MET A 97 3.99 8.63 15.79
C MET A 97 3.43 8.39 17.19
N ARG A 98 2.27 8.97 17.52
CA ARG A 98 1.62 8.74 18.83
C ARG A 98 1.25 7.27 19.04
N ASN A 99 0.74 6.60 18.01
CA ASN A 99 0.43 5.17 18.08
C ASN A 99 1.70 4.34 18.33
N LEU A 100 2.80 4.63 17.64
CA LEU A 100 4.09 3.96 17.86
C LEU A 100 4.66 4.24 19.27
N GLU A 101 4.46 5.45 19.79
CA GLU A 101 4.86 5.82 21.15
C GLU A 101 4.05 5.07 22.21
N LEU A 102 2.75 4.93 22.00
CA LEU A 102 1.86 4.11 22.83
C LEU A 102 2.29 2.64 22.83
N GLU A 103 2.56 2.08 21.65
CA GLU A 103 3.02 0.69 21.50
C GLU A 103 4.37 0.47 22.19
N LYS A 104 5.32 1.39 22.00
CA LYS A 104 6.62 1.37 22.69
C LYS A 104 6.46 1.42 24.20
N MET A 105 5.55 2.25 24.72
CA MET A 105 5.29 2.36 26.15
C MET A 105 4.73 1.05 26.72
N LEU A 106 3.74 0.45 26.06
CA LEU A 106 3.15 -0.83 26.47
C LEU A 106 4.19 -1.96 26.48
N LEU A 107 4.97 -2.07 25.40
CA LEU A 107 6.06 -3.05 25.31
C LEU A 107 7.12 -2.83 26.38
N THR A 108 7.41 -1.58 26.73
CA THR A 108 8.40 -1.27 27.78
C THR A 108 7.91 -1.73 29.15
N GLU A 109 6.65 -1.51 29.47
CA GLU A 109 6.05 -1.93 30.74
C GLU A 109 5.97 -3.46 30.84
N GLU A 110 5.54 -4.13 29.76
CA GLU A 110 5.52 -5.59 29.71
C GLU A 110 6.91 -6.20 29.88
N ASN A 111 7.92 -5.66 29.17
CA ASN A 111 9.30 -6.11 29.30
C ASN A 111 9.85 -5.92 30.72
N LYS A 112 9.47 -4.82 31.39
CA LYS A 112 9.83 -4.57 32.78
C LYS A 112 9.19 -5.63 33.69
N HIS A 113 7.90 -5.88 33.54
CA HIS A 113 7.19 -6.89 34.32
C HIS A 113 7.79 -8.29 34.16
N LEU A 114 8.06 -8.69 32.91
CA LEU A 114 8.69 -9.98 32.61
C LEU A 114 10.08 -10.11 33.23
N LYS A 115 10.89 -9.04 33.23
CA LYS A 115 12.20 -9.01 33.90
C LYS A 115 12.07 -9.19 35.41
N GLU A 116 11.09 -8.55 36.04
CA GLU A 116 10.83 -8.72 37.47
C GLU A 116 10.39 -10.15 37.81
N MET A 117 9.51 -10.73 36.98
CA MET A 117 9.10 -12.14 37.13
C MET A 117 10.30 -13.09 36.97
N LEU A 118 11.16 -12.84 35.98
CA LEU A 118 12.37 -13.63 35.76
C LEU A 118 13.34 -13.50 36.94
N GLN A 119 13.49 -12.30 37.51
CA GLN A 119 14.36 -12.09 38.65
C GLN A 119 13.82 -12.78 39.91
N LYS A 120 12.50 -12.69 40.15
CA LYS A 120 11.82 -13.41 41.24
C LYS A 120 11.95 -14.92 41.10
N SER A 121 11.78 -15.46 39.89
CA SER A 121 11.93 -16.91 39.63
C SER A 121 13.38 -17.37 39.80
N LYS A 122 14.36 -16.60 39.31
CA LYS A 122 15.79 -16.86 39.55
C LYS A 122 16.14 -16.85 41.04
N ALA A 123 15.62 -15.88 41.80
CA ALA A 123 15.81 -15.83 43.25
C ALA A 123 15.20 -17.05 43.95
N LYS A 124 13.97 -17.44 43.60
CA LYS A 124 13.30 -18.64 44.11
C LYS A 124 14.10 -19.92 43.80
N TYR A 125 14.59 -20.08 42.57
CA TYR A 125 15.41 -21.21 42.17
C TYR A 125 16.72 -21.27 42.97
N LYS A 126 17.39 -20.13 43.16
CA LYS A 126 18.63 -20.03 43.94
C LYS A 126 18.41 -20.40 45.41
N ILE A 127 17.34 -19.92 46.03
CA ILE A 127 17.00 -20.26 47.43
C ILE A 127 16.74 -21.76 47.57
N ARG A 128 15.97 -22.36 46.65
CA ARG A 128 15.66 -23.79 46.68
C ARG A 128 16.90 -24.67 46.58
N ASN A 129 17.88 -24.30 45.74
CA ASN A 129 19.10 -25.09 45.54
C ASN A 129 20.18 -24.84 46.62
N VAL A 130 20.00 -23.86 47.50
CA VAL A 130 20.93 -23.59 48.62
C VAL A 130 20.41 -24.22 49.93
N LEU A 131 19.10 -24.42 50.05
CA LEU A 131 18.44 -24.99 51.24
C LEU A 131 18.08 -26.49 51.10
N GLY A 132 18.49 -27.13 50.00
CA GLY A 132 18.39 -28.58 49.79
C GLY A 132 19.78 -29.15 49.49
#